data_AF-A0A7X7L1U7-F1
#
_entry.id   AF-A0A7X7L1U7-F1
#
_cell.length_a   1.000
_cell.length_b   1.000
_cell.length_c   1.000
_cell.angle_alpha   90.00
_cell.angle_beta   90.00
_cell.angle_gamma   90.00
#
_symmetry.space_group_name_H-M   'P 1'
#
loop_
_entity.id
_entity.type
_entity.pdbx_description
1 polymer ?
#
loop_
_entity_poly.entity_id
_entity_poly.type
_entity_poly.pdbx_seq_one_letter_code
_entity_poly.pdbx_strand_id
1 'polypeptide(L)'
;MAECGCDKICNFRNAFGALAMLIALVAPVSARADGAAGLVAKGNQALQEGRLEEALSAYGEAAKLDPESGYPEFNRGVALYRSKNFKDARLLFEQAASSFKDAKLEALSWLGAGNGAFREAENALMSNPESGLKGIEESLENYKNALKLDRSLKEAAHNLEVARLTLKAVRDEIKRQQEQAKKEAEQREQNIEKLKDLKNKQEELERQTKDLSQEKSQCSNPDDTQGQAEKLGEKQSELKSKTDELSEELKSQEVSSSAKDSVKDSIQESAAEDLKQSAASQMTAADSLEKNEPDSAASAQQESLEKIKAALDKLEKEKERQQKDQESQSKKDQSKENQSKEDQPKEGKGEKEEQ
;
A
#
# COMPACT_ATOMS: atom_id res chain seq x y z
N MET A 1 -39.12 36.88 -25.68
CA MET A 1 -38.54 36.57 -27.01
C MET A 1 -38.26 35.07 -26.98
N ALA A 2 -39.24 34.19 -27.27
CA ALA A 2 -39.76 33.82 -28.60
C ALA A 2 -38.59 33.38 -29.51
N GLU A 3 -38.51 32.20 -30.13
CA GLU A 3 -39.39 31.06 -30.43
C GLU A 3 -38.46 29.92 -30.91
N CYS A 4 -38.68 28.64 -30.57
CA CYS A 4 -39.45 27.62 -31.30
C CYS A 4 -38.81 27.09 -32.61
N GLY A 5 -38.85 25.77 -32.83
CA GLY A 5 -38.56 25.19 -34.16
C GLY A 5 -38.33 23.68 -34.20
N CYS A 6 -39.39 22.90 -33.97
CA CYS A 6 -39.46 21.46 -34.23
C CYS A 6 -39.94 21.18 -35.67
N ASP A 7 -39.64 19.98 -36.18
CA ASP A 7 -40.36 19.19 -37.20
C ASP A 7 -40.42 19.63 -38.68
N LYS A 8 -40.03 18.68 -39.56
CA LYS A 8 -40.87 17.98 -40.58
C LYS A 8 -39.94 17.20 -41.53
N ILE A 9 -39.97 15.87 -41.57
CA ILE A 9 -40.88 15.01 -42.34
C ILE A 9 -40.96 15.39 -43.83
N CYS A 10 -40.42 14.53 -44.71
CA CYS A 10 -41.06 14.16 -45.97
C CYS A 10 -40.69 12.74 -46.41
N ASN A 11 -41.72 11.88 -46.38
CA ASN A 11 -41.83 10.56 -47.00
C ASN A 11 -41.93 10.66 -48.53
N PHE A 12 -41.50 9.61 -49.25
CA PHE A 12 -42.28 8.81 -50.24
C PHE A 12 -41.32 7.87 -50.99
N ARG A 13 -41.31 6.54 -50.77
CA ARG A 13 -42.25 5.46 -51.14
C ARG A 13 -42.27 5.11 -52.63
N ASN A 14 -41.79 3.89 -52.94
CA ASN A 14 -42.28 2.93 -53.96
C ASN A 14 -41.57 1.58 -53.65
N ALA A 15 -42.19 0.48 -53.20
CA ALA A 15 -43.39 -0.28 -53.58
C ALA A 15 -43.15 -1.35 -54.66
N PHE A 16 -43.19 -2.61 -54.20
CA PHE A 16 -43.59 -3.88 -54.87
C PHE A 16 -42.67 -4.56 -55.90
N GLY A 17 -42.50 -5.88 -55.73
CA GLY A 17 -42.23 -6.80 -56.85
C GLY A 17 -41.52 -8.13 -56.56
N ALA A 18 -42.27 -9.09 -56.00
CA ALA A 18 -42.12 -10.56 -55.97
C ALA A 18 -40.91 -11.32 -56.60
N LEU A 19 -40.40 -12.28 -55.80
CA LEU A 19 -40.19 -13.71 -56.07
C LEU A 19 -39.36 -14.18 -57.28
N ALA A 20 -38.15 -14.71 -57.05
CA ALA A 20 -37.54 -15.75 -57.88
C ALA A 20 -36.47 -16.59 -57.13
N MET A 21 -36.70 -17.91 -57.12
CA MET A 21 -35.81 -19.08 -56.97
C MET A 21 -34.38 -18.95 -56.40
N LEU A 22 -34.20 -19.59 -55.25
CA LEU A 22 -33.28 -20.72 -54.99
C LEU A 22 -32.25 -21.07 -56.11
N ILE A 23 -31.00 -20.67 -55.91
CA ILE A 23 -29.82 -21.46 -56.32
C ILE A 23 -28.89 -21.55 -55.11
N ALA A 24 -28.87 -22.74 -54.51
CA ALA A 24 -27.84 -23.13 -53.57
C ALA A 24 -26.50 -23.20 -54.30
N LEU A 25 -25.54 -22.40 -53.84
CA LEU A 25 -24.12 -22.65 -54.05
C LEU A 25 -23.48 -22.63 -52.66
N VAL A 26 -23.83 -23.65 -51.88
CA VAL A 26 -23.02 -24.04 -50.72
C VAL A 26 -21.75 -24.61 -51.35
N ALA A 27 -20.74 -23.75 -51.51
CA ALA A 27 -19.39 -24.25 -51.72
C ALA A 27 -19.11 -25.22 -50.56
N PRO A 28 -18.57 -26.42 -50.82
CA PRO A 28 -17.97 -27.18 -49.74
C PRO A 28 -16.77 -26.36 -49.29
N VAL A 29 -16.97 -25.49 -48.29
CA VAL A 29 -15.89 -25.22 -47.35
C VAL A 29 -15.56 -26.61 -46.84
N SER A 30 -14.50 -27.17 -47.40
CA SER A 30 -13.83 -28.32 -46.84
C SER A 30 -13.19 -27.81 -45.57
N ALA A 31 -14.02 -27.49 -44.57
CA ALA A 31 -13.62 -27.51 -43.19
C ALA A 31 -13.29 -28.98 -42.97
N ARG A 32 -12.01 -29.32 -43.16
CA ARG A 32 -11.47 -30.42 -42.37
C ARG A 32 -11.91 -30.08 -40.96
N ALA A 33 -12.75 -30.92 -40.38
CA ALA A 33 -12.95 -30.90 -38.95
C ALA A 33 -11.56 -31.23 -38.40
N ASP A 34 -10.77 -30.19 -38.15
CA ASP A 34 -9.46 -30.34 -37.56
C ASP A 34 -9.73 -30.99 -36.20
N GLY A 35 -9.26 -32.22 -36.02
CA GLY A 35 -9.30 -32.86 -34.70
C GLY A 35 -8.53 -32.00 -33.69
N ALA A 36 -8.64 -32.32 -32.40
CA ALA A 36 -8.00 -31.54 -31.33
C ALA A 36 -6.52 -31.19 -31.63
N ALA A 37 -5.75 -32.13 -32.18
CA ALA A 37 -4.36 -31.90 -32.58
C ALA A 37 -4.17 -30.87 -33.70
N GLY A 38 -5.06 -30.83 -34.69
CA GLY A 38 -5.03 -29.84 -35.78
C GLY A 38 -5.35 -28.43 -35.27
N LEU A 39 -6.32 -28.32 -34.36
CA LEU A 39 -6.65 -27.06 -33.69
C LEU A 39 -5.51 -26.57 -32.78
N VAL A 40 -4.81 -27.47 -32.09
CA VAL A 40 -3.58 -27.12 -31.36
C VAL A 40 -2.50 -26.60 -32.29
N ALA A 41 -2.27 -27.25 -33.44
CA ALA A 41 -1.28 -26.78 -34.42
C ALA A 41 -1.63 -25.39 -34.98
N LYS A 42 -2.92 -25.16 -35.30
CA LYS A 42 -3.42 -23.84 -35.71
C LYS A 42 -3.21 -22.78 -34.62
N GLY A 43 -3.52 -23.11 -33.37
CA GLY A 43 -3.30 -22.23 -32.23
C GLY A 43 -1.81 -21.90 -32.04
N ASN A 44 -0.93 -22.88 -32.18
CA ASN A 44 0.53 -22.68 -32.09
C ASN A 44 1.03 -21.73 -33.17
N GLN A 45 0.55 -21.88 -34.41
CA GLN A 45 0.89 -20.97 -35.50
C GLN A 45 0.41 -19.55 -35.20
N ALA A 46 -0.86 -19.39 -34.81
CA ALA A 46 -1.41 -18.08 -34.45
C ALA A 46 -0.63 -17.42 -33.30
N LEU A 47 -0.25 -18.20 -32.28
CA LEU A 47 0.54 -17.76 -31.14
C LEU A 47 1.96 -17.30 -31.54
N GLN A 48 2.59 -18.01 -32.47
CA GLN A 48 3.90 -17.63 -33.03
C GLN A 48 3.82 -16.33 -33.83
N GLU A 49 2.70 -16.13 -34.54
CA GLU A 49 2.42 -14.94 -35.34
C GLU A 49 1.86 -13.76 -34.48
N GLY A 50 1.76 -13.94 -33.15
CA GLY A 50 1.30 -12.91 -32.22
C GLY A 50 -0.22 -12.67 -32.21
N ARG A 51 -1.00 -13.49 -32.92
CA ARG A 51 -2.47 -13.43 -32.94
C ARG A 51 -3.05 -14.17 -31.73
N LEU A 52 -2.98 -13.51 -30.58
CA LEU A 52 -3.30 -14.10 -29.27
C LEU A 52 -4.77 -14.56 -29.18
N GLU A 53 -5.73 -13.77 -29.66
CA GLU A 53 -7.15 -14.14 -29.63
C GLU A 53 -7.47 -15.36 -30.51
N GLU A 54 -6.87 -15.45 -31.70
CA GLU A 54 -7.06 -16.60 -32.58
C GLU A 54 -6.44 -17.87 -31.96
N ALA A 55 -5.27 -17.73 -31.32
CA ALA A 55 -4.65 -18.83 -30.58
C ALA A 55 -5.55 -19.32 -29.43
N LEU A 56 -6.06 -18.40 -28.60
CA LEU A 56 -6.96 -18.71 -27.50
C LEU A 56 -8.24 -19.41 -27.98
N SER A 57 -8.84 -18.94 -29.09
CA SER A 57 -10.01 -19.57 -29.70
C SER A 57 -9.71 -20.98 -30.17
N ALA A 58 -8.62 -21.18 -30.93
CA ALA A 58 -8.26 -22.49 -31.49
C ALA A 58 -7.96 -23.51 -30.38
N TYR A 59 -7.22 -23.13 -29.34
CA TYR A 59 -6.98 -24.02 -28.22
C TYR A 59 -8.25 -24.26 -27.39
N GLY A 60 -9.13 -23.27 -27.23
CA GLY A 60 -10.41 -23.44 -26.53
C GLY A 60 -11.34 -24.41 -27.25
N GLU A 61 -11.32 -24.43 -28.58
CA GLU A 61 -12.00 -25.45 -29.38
C GLU A 61 -11.33 -26.82 -29.24
N ALA A 62 -9.99 -26.87 -29.25
CA ALA A 62 -9.25 -28.13 -29.04
C ALA A 62 -9.56 -28.78 -27.68
N ALA A 63 -9.63 -27.97 -26.61
CA ALA A 63 -9.98 -28.43 -25.26
C ALA A 63 -11.40 -29.03 -25.18
N LYS A 64 -12.34 -28.54 -26.01
CA LYS A 64 -13.69 -29.12 -26.09
C LYS A 64 -13.72 -30.45 -26.82
N LEU A 65 -12.84 -30.63 -27.81
CA LEU A 65 -12.75 -31.88 -28.59
C LEU A 65 -12.00 -32.98 -27.86
N ASP A 66 -11.07 -32.63 -26.98
CA ASP A 66 -10.29 -33.57 -26.16
C ASP A 66 -10.13 -33.05 -24.71
N PRO A 67 -11.16 -33.22 -23.86
CA PRO A 67 -11.17 -32.68 -22.50
C PRO A 67 -10.15 -33.33 -21.55
N GLU A 68 -9.67 -34.54 -21.89
CA GLU A 68 -8.72 -35.29 -21.06
C GLU A 68 -7.27 -34.85 -21.30
N SER A 69 -7.01 -34.18 -22.42
CA SER A 69 -5.68 -33.69 -22.79
C SER A 69 -5.39 -32.34 -22.14
N GLY A 70 -4.30 -32.26 -21.39
CA GLY A 70 -3.82 -30.99 -20.83
C GLY A 70 -3.14 -30.06 -21.82
N TYR A 71 -2.81 -30.54 -23.03
CA TYR A 71 -2.04 -29.76 -24.02
C TYR A 71 -2.76 -28.49 -24.48
N PRO A 72 -4.06 -28.52 -24.83
CA PRO A 72 -4.82 -27.31 -25.14
C PRO A 72 -4.80 -26.29 -24.00
N GLU A 73 -5.04 -26.71 -22.75
CA GLU A 73 -5.07 -25.79 -21.60
C GLU A 73 -3.68 -25.22 -21.28
N PHE A 74 -2.63 -26.04 -21.36
CA PHE A 74 -1.25 -25.57 -21.24
C PHE A 74 -0.94 -24.49 -22.28
N ASN A 75 -1.28 -24.71 -23.55
CA ASN A 75 -1.01 -23.75 -24.62
C ASN A 75 -1.86 -22.47 -24.50
N ARG A 76 -3.10 -22.56 -23.99
CA ARG A 76 -3.90 -21.38 -23.61
C ARG A 76 -3.23 -20.60 -22.49
N GLY A 77 -2.73 -21.29 -21.46
CA GLY A 77 -1.95 -20.70 -20.39
C GLY A 77 -0.74 -19.91 -20.93
N VAL A 78 0.00 -20.48 -21.89
CA VAL A 78 1.12 -19.78 -22.55
C VAL A 78 0.65 -18.52 -23.28
N ALA A 79 -0.46 -18.59 -24.02
CA ALA A 79 -1.03 -17.42 -24.71
C ALA A 79 -1.44 -16.31 -23.72
N LEU A 80 -2.12 -16.66 -22.64
CA LEU A 80 -2.52 -15.71 -21.59
C LEU A 80 -1.31 -15.11 -20.85
N TYR A 81 -0.28 -15.91 -20.60
CA TYR A 81 0.96 -15.44 -19.99
C TYR A 81 1.64 -14.39 -20.88
N ARG A 82 1.67 -14.60 -22.21
CA ARG A 82 2.18 -13.60 -23.17
C ARG A 82 1.33 -12.33 -23.21
N SER A 83 0.01 -12.44 -23.01
CA SER A 83 -0.90 -11.32 -22.85
C SER A 83 -0.81 -10.63 -21.49
N LYS A 84 0.10 -11.06 -20.60
CA LYS A 84 0.23 -10.60 -19.20
C LYS A 84 -0.99 -10.84 -18.31
N ASN A 85 -1.91 -11.72 -18.74
CA ASN A 85 -3.00 -12.18 -17.89
C ASN A 85 -2.50 -13.35 -17.03
N PHE A 86 -1.67 -13.03 -16.04
CA PHE A 86 -0.91 -14.00 -15.27
C PHE A 86 -1.78 -14.89 -14.37
N LYS A 87 -2.87 -14.33 -13.83
CA LYS A 87 -3.80 -15.07 -12.99
C LYS A 87 -4.52 -16.16 -13.78
N ASP A 88 -5.12 -15.80 -14.92
CA ASP A 88 -5.83 -16.78 -15.74
C ASP A 88 -4.84 -17.79 -16.36
N ALA A 89 -3.64 -17.35 -16.74
CA ALA A 89 -2.58 -18.25 -17.19
C ALA A 89 -2.21 -19.30 -16.12
N ARG A 90 -2.01 -18.87 -14.87
CA ARG A 90 -1.71 -19.75 -13.73
C ARG A 90 -2.79 -20.82 -13.55
N LEU A 91 -4.06 -20.43 -13.55
CA LEU A 91 -5.18 -21.36 -13.39
C LEU A 91 -5.24 -22.40 -14.52
N LEU A 92 -4.99 -22.00 -15.77
CA LEU A 92 -4.95 -22.94 -16.89
C LEU A 92 -3.76 -23.90 -16.83
N PHE A 93 -2.61 -23.43 -16.31
CA PHE A 93 -1.48 -24.31 -16.05
C PHE A 93 -1.76 -25.30 -14.92
N GLU A 94 -2.41 -24.88 -13.82
CA GLU A 94 -2.84 -25.78 -12.74
C GLU A 94 -3.84 -26.84 -13.25
N GLN A 95 -4.77 -26.42 -14.12
CA GLN A 95 -5.72 -27.33 -14.77
C GLN A 95 -4.99 -28.33 -15.68
N ALA A 96 -4.03 -27.88 -16.49
CA ALA A 96 -3.22 -28.74 -17.35
C ALA A 96 -2.38 -29.74 -16.54
N ALA A 97 -1.83 -29.32 -15.39
CA ALA A 97 -1.11 -30.19 -14.47
C ALA A 97 -2.01 -31.28 -13.84
N SER A 98 -3.31 -31.03 -13.76
CA SER A 98 -4.29 -31.97 -13.20
C SER A 98 -4.88 -32.95 -14.24
N SER A 99 -4.49 -32.83 -15.53
CA SER A 99 -4.98 -33.66 -16.63
C SER A 99 -4.31 -35.05 -16.71
N PHE A 100 -4.78 -35.93 -17.60
CA PHE A 100 -4.36 -37.34 -17.62
C PHE A 100 -2.90 -37.54 -18.06
N LYS A 101 -2.05 -37.96 -17.10
CA LYS A 101 -0.74 -38.65 -17.17
C LYS A 101 0.16 -38.41 -18.40
N ASP A 102 0.63 -37.17 -18.56
CA ASP A 102 1.94 -36.91 -19.16
C ASP A 102 2.81 -36.19 -18.13
N ALA A 103 3.77 -36.91 -17.53
CA ALA A 103 4.62 -36.38 -16.47
C ALA A 103 5.48 -35.19 -16.93
N LYS A 104 5.83 -35.12 -18.23
CA LYS A 104 6.57 -34.00 -18.78
C LYS A 104 5.67 -32.77 -18.92
N LEU A 105 4.46 -32.96 -19.45
CA LEU A 105 3.46 -31.89 -19.51
C LEU A 105 3.10 -31.39 -18.11
N GLU A 106 2.92 -32.29 -17.15
CA GLU A 106 2.65 -31.95 -15.74
C GLU A 106 3.77 -31.10 -15.15
N ALA A 107 5.03 -31.51 -15.32
CA ALA A 107 6.19 -30.75 -14.85
C ALA A 107 6.26 -29.35 -15.48
N LEU A 108 6.05 -29.25 -16.80
CA LEU A 108 6.02 -27.97 -17.52
C LEU A 108 4.84 -27.09 -17.09
N SER A 109 3.70 -27.70 -16.79
CA SER A 109 2.50 -27.00 -16.32
C SER A 109 2.73 -26.43 -14.92
N TRP A 110 3.33 -27.19 -14.00
CA TRP A 110 3.73 -26.65 -12.69
C TRP A 110 4.76 -25.52 -12.80
N LEU A 111 5.73 -25.62 -13.73
CA LEU A 111 6.63 -24.51 -14.04
C LEU A 111 5.85 -23.27 -14.54
N GLY A 112 4.89 -23.46 -15.44
CA GLY A 112 4.02 -22.40 -15.95
C GLY A 112 3.18 -21.73 -14.86
N ALA A 113 2.55 -22.53 -13.98
CA ALA A 113 1.78 -22.06 -12.84
C ALA A 113 2.65 -21.24 -11.87
N GLY A 114 3.88 -21.72 -11.60
CA GLY A 114 4.85 -20.99 -10.79
C GLY A 114 5.23 -19.63 -11.39
N ASN A 115 5.48 -19.60 -12.71
CA ASN A 115 5.77 -18.36 -13.42
C ASN A 115 4.60 -17.37 -13.36
N GLY A 116 3.36 -17.85 -13.52
CA GLY A 116 2.15 -17.05 -13.41
C GLY A 116 1.97 -16.46 -12.01
N ALA A 117 2.09 -17.31 -10.98
CA ALA A 117 2.01 -16.90 -9.57
C ALA A 117 3.07 -15.85 -9.22
N PHE A 118 4.31 -16.04 -9.68
CA PHE A 118 5.39 -15.10 -9.42
C PHE A 118 5.13 -13.72 -10.02
N ARG A 119 4.62 -13.65 -11.27
CA ARG A 119 4.28 -12.37 -11.92
C ARG A 119 3.07 -11.69 -11.29
N GLU A 120 2.05 -12.46 -10.90
CA GLU A 120 0.91 -11.96 -10.14
C GLU A 120 1.38 -11.36 -8.80
N ALA A 121 2.29 -12.05 -8.12
CA ALA A 121 2.89 -11.59 -6.88
C ALA A 121 3.68 -10.29 -7.04
N GLU A 122 4.54 -10.19 -8.07
CA GLU A 122 5.29 -8.97 -8.36
C GLU A 122 4.38 -7.75 -8.55
N ASN A 123 3.25 -7.91 -9.26
CA ASN A 123 2.27 -6.85 -9.42
C ASN A 123 1.61 -6.48 -8.08
N ALA A 124 1.35 -7.46 -7.22
CA ALA A 124 0.74 -7.24 -5.91
C ALA A 124 1.69 -6.56 -4.92
N LEU A 125 3.00 -6.81 -4.98
CA LEU A 125 3.98 -6.27 -4.02
C LEU A 125 3.94 -4.74 -3.87
N MET A 126 3.60 -4.02 -4.94
CA MET A 126 3.51 -2.55 -4.91
C MET A 126 2.30 -2.02 -4.12
N SER A 127 1.24 -2.81 -3.98
CA SER A 127 -0.04 -2.36 -3.42
C SER A 127 -0.43 -3.09 -2.14
N ASN A 128 -0.08 -4.38 -2.06
CA ASN A 128 -0.31 -5.24 -0.91
C ASN A 128 0.87 -6.22 -0.78
N PRO A 129 1.91 -5.87 0.00
CA PRO A 129 3.08 -6.70 0.19
C PRO A 129 2.77 -8.09 0.75
N GLU A 130 1.78 -8.23 1.65
CA GLU A 130 1.36 -9.54 2.20
C GLU A 130 0.80 -10.46 1.10
N SER A 131 -0.04 -9.92 0.23
CA SER A 131 -0.60 -10.65 -0.92
C SER A 131 0.50 -11.05 -1.90
N GLY A 132 1.48 -10.16 -2.12
CA GLY A 132 2.67 -10.48 -2.91
C GLY A 132 3.50 -11.60 -2.28
N LEU A 133 3.74 -11.58 -0.97
CA LEU A 133 4.44 -12.67 -0.26
C LEU A 133 3.73 -14.02 -0.46
N LYS A 134 2.41 -14.06 -0.31
CA LYS A 134 1.61 -15.27 -0.53
C LYS A 134 1.77 -15.80 -1.97
N GLY A 135 1.70 -14.92 -2.97
CA GLY A 135 1.89 -15.31 -4.36
C GLY A 135 3.32 -15.82 -4.66
N ILE A 136 4.34 -15.26 -4.01
CA ILE A 136 5.71 -15.80 -4.11
C ILE A 136 5.78 -17.20 -3.48
N GLU A 137 5.18 -17.42 -2.31
CA GLU A 137 5.13 -18.74 -1.66
C GLU A 137 4.43 -19.79 -2.53
N GLU A 138 3.33 -19.41 -3.18
CA GLU A 138 2.64 -20.26 -4.16
C GLU A 138 3.55 -20.58 -5.36
N SER A 139 4.29 -19.60 -5.88
CA SER A 139 5.25 -19.85 -6.96
C SER A 139 6.34 -20.85 -6.55
N LEU A 140 6.83 -20.77 -5.32
CA LEU A 140 7.83 -21.69 -4.78
C LEU A 140 7.31 -23.12 -4.73
N GLU A 141 6.06 -23.31 -4.35
CA GLU A 141 5.45 -24.64 -4.29
C GLU A 141 5.26 -25.23 -5.69
N ASN A 142 4.80 -24.42 -6.64
CA ASN A 142 4.66 -24.81 -8.03
C ASN A 142 6.01 -25.20 -8.67
N TYR A 143 7.09 -24.44 -8.43
CA TYR A 143 8.42 -24.84 -8.91
C TYR A 143 8.94 -26.12 -8.24
N LYS A 144 8.64 -26.35 -6.95
CA LYS A 144 8.96 -27.61 -6.28
C LYS A 144 8.21 -28.80 -6.88
N ASN A 145 6.92 -28.63 -7.19
CA ASN A 145 6.12 -29.66 -7.86
C ASN A 145 6.71 -30.03 -9.23
N ALA A 146 7.10 -29.03 -10.02
CA ALA A 146 7.80 -29.26 -11.29
C ALA A 146 9.09 -30.08 -11.12
N LEU A 147 9.94 -29.70 -10.15
CA LEU A 147 11.22 -30.39 -9.89
C LEU A 147 11.07 -31.76 -9.24
N LYS A 148 9.94 -32.03 -8.58
CA LYS A 148 9.62 -33.36 -8.05
C LYS A 148 9.38 -34.36 -9.19
N LEU A 149 8.77 -33.90 -10.28
CA LEU A 149 8.48 -34.68 -11.48
C LEU A 149 9.69 -34.75 -12.42
N ASP A 150 10.35 -33.63 -12.66
CA ASP A 150 11.56 -33.54 -13.48
C ASP A 150 12.65 -32.70 -12.80
N ARG A 151 13.59 -33.40 -12.14
CA ARG A 151 14.74 -32.77 -11.47
C ARG A 151 15.73 -32.12 -12.43
N SER A 152 15.66 -32.42 -13.73
CA SER A 152 16.56 -31.88 -14.75
C SER A 152 16.07 -30.55 -15.35
N LEU A 153 14.86 -30.11 -14.98
CA LEU A 153 14.25 -28.88 -15.44
C LEU A 153 14.95 -27.64 -14.85
N LYS A 154 16.01 -27.20 -15.53
CA LYS A 154 16.90 -26.10 -15.08
C LYS A 154 16.14 -24.80 -14.88
N GLU A 155 15.15 -24.53 -15.71
CA GLU A 155 14.29 -23.35 -15.63
C GLU A 155 13.53 -23.30 -14.30
N ALA A 156 12.95 -24.42 -13.86
CA ALA A 156 12.26 -24.50 -12.57
C ALA A 156 13.24 -24.34 -11.39
N ALA A 157 14.43 -24.93 -11.48
CA ALA A 157 15.46 -24.76 -10.45
C ALA A 157 15.95 -23.31 -10.34
N HIS A 158 16.16 -22.65 -11.49
CA HIS A 158 16.55 -21.24 -11.54
C HIS A 158 15.44 -20.35 -10.97
N ASN A 159 14.20 -20.51 -11.41
CA ASN A 159 13.08 -19.68 -10.97
C ASN A 159 12.74 -19.91 -9.48
N LEU A 160 12.90 -21.14 -8.97
CA LEU A 160 12.80 -21.44 -7.55
C LEU A 160 13.79 -20.61 -6.73
N GLU A 161 15.04 -20.50 -7.18
CA GLU A 161 16.06 -19.72 -6.47
C GLU A 161 15.78 -18.22 -6.54
N VAL A 162 15.37 -17.71 -7.71
CA VAL A 162 14.93 -16.31 -7.88
C VAL A 162 13.77 -16.00 -6.93
N ALA A 163 12.76 -16.86 -6.86
CA ALA A 163 11.62 -16.67 -5.99
C ALA A 163 12.00 -16.73 -4.51
N ARG A 164 12.95 -17.58 -4.10
CA ARG A 164 13.46 -17.64 -2.71
C ARG A 164 14.18 -16.36 -2.30
N LEU A 165 15.06 -15.88 -3.18
CA LEU A 165 15.81 -14.64 -2.93
C LEU A 165 14.87 -13.44 -2.88
N THR A 166 13.88 -13.40 -3.77
CA THR A 166 12.83 -12.36 -3.78
C THR A 166 12.02 -12.39 -2.49
N LEU A 167 11.55 -13.58 -2.07
CA LEU A 167 10.81 -13.75 -0.82
C LEU A 167 11.59 -13.23 0.39
N LYS A 168 12.89 -13.56 0.45
CA LYS A 168 13.77 -13.08 1.51
C LYS A 168 13.92 -11.56 1.46
N ALA A 169 14.24 -11.00 0.29
CA ALA A 169 14.45 -9.56 0.12
C ALA A 169 13.20 -8.76 0.50
N VAL A 170 12.00 -9.21 0.10
CA VAL A 170 10.74 -8.55 0.45
C VAL A 170 10.47 -8.62 1.95
N ARG A 171 10.69 -9.78 2.60
CA ARG A 171 10.52 -9.90 4.06
C ARG A 171 11.50 -9.03 4.83
N ASP A 172 12.76 -8.99 4.39
CA ASP A 172 13.79 -8.14 5.01
C ASP A 172 13.42 -6.66 4.87
N GLU A 173 12.89 -6.25 3.70
CA GLU A 173 12.43 -4.88 3.48
C GLU A 173 11.19 -4.53 4.32
N ILE A 174 10.19 -5.40 4.40
CA ILE A 174 9.02 -5.21 5.28
C ILE A 174 9.47 -5.06 6.73
N LYS A 175 10.38 -5.93 7.19
CA LYS A 175 10.92 -5.86 8.54
C LYS A 175 11.68 -4.54 8.78
N ARG A 176 12.50 -4.12 7.81
CA ARG A 176 13.23 -2.84 7.88
C ARG A 176 12.27 -1.65 7.97
N GLN A 177 11.19 -1.66 7.20
CA GLN A 177 10.16 -0.62 7.25
C GLN A 177 9.43 -0.62 8.60
N GLN A 178 9.10 -1.78 9.16
CA GLN A 178 8.50 -1.90 10.49
C GLN A 178 9.44 -1.40 11.60
N GLU A 179 10.72 -1.76 11.55
CA GLU A 179 11.73 -1.28 12.51
C GLU A 179 11.93 0.23 12.42
N GLN A 180 11.95 0.79 11.19
CA GLN A 180 12.04 2.23 10.97
C GLN A 180 10.81 2.95 11.50
N ALA A 181 9.60 2.48 11.19
CA ALA A 181 8.36 3.05 11.70
C ALA A 181 8.28 2.98 13.23
N LYS A 182 8.80 1.91 13.85
CA LYS A 182 8.88 1.79 15.30
C LYS A 182 9.81 2.84 15.91
N LYS A 183 10.99 3.04 15.32
CA LYS A 183 11.94 4.08 15.78
C LYS A 183 11.35 5.47 15.65
N GLU A 184 10.65 5.76 14.55
CA GLU A 184 9.94 7.02 14.35
C GLU A 184 8.83 7.24 15.39
N ALA A 185 8.08 6.18 15.73
CA ALA A 185 7.06 6.24 16.77
C ALA A 185 7.66 6.46 18.17
N GLU A 186 8.74 5.75 18.52
CA GLU A 186 9.48 5.93 19.78
C GLU A 186 10.04 7.36 19.88
N GLN A 187 10.63 7.89 18.81
CA GLN A 187 11.15 9.25 18.77
C GLN A 187 10.02 10.29 18.90
N ARG A 188 8.87 10.07 18.24
CA ARG A 188 7.73 10.97 18.40
C ARG A 188 7.23 11.00 19.83
N GLU A 189 7.18 9.84 20.51
CA GLU A 189 6.80 9.77 21.93
C GLU A 189 7.73 10.64 22.79
N GLN A 190 9.05 10.55 22.55
CA GLN A 190 10.03 11.36 23.25
C GLN A 190 9.83 12.86 22.98
N ASN A 191 9.55 13.26 21.74
CA ASN A 191 9.28 14.66 21.40
C ASN A 191 8.00 15.17 22.08
N ILE A 192 6.94 14.34 22.17
CA ILE A 192 5.71 14.67 22.89
C ILE A 192 6.00 14.86 24.39
N GLU A 193 6.79 14.00 25.01
CA GLU A 193 7.15 14.15 26.42
C GLU A 193 8.02 15.40 26.67
N LYS A 194 8.96 15.71 25.77
CA LYS A 194 9.71 16.98 25.80
C LYS A 194 8.77 18.19 25.72
N LEU A 195 7.77 18.16 24.83
CA LEU A 195 6.77 19.23 24.72
C LEU A 195 5.94 19.41 26.00
N LYS A 196 5.53 18.31 26.64
CA LYS A 196 4.82 18.36 27.92
C LYS A 196 5.68 19.00 29.02
N ASP A 197 6.96 18.66 29.08
CA ASP A 197 7.91 19.29 30.02
C ASP A 197 8.07 20.79 29.73
N LEU A 198 8.26 21.19 28.46
CA LEU A 198 8.32 22.60 28.06
C LEU A 198 7.04 23.36 28.45
N LYS A 199 5.87 22.77 28.18
CA LYS A 199 4.57 23.33 28.55
C LYS A 199 4.47 23.57 30.06
N ASN A 200 4.76 22.55 30.85
CA ASN A 200 4.65 22.64 32.31
C ASN A 200 5.63 23.67 32.89
N LYS A 201 6.86 23.76 32.34
CA LYS A 201 7.83 24.80 32.72
C LYS A 201 7.37 26.20 32.32
N GLN A 202 6.76 26.34 31.14
CA GLN A 202 6.22 27.62 30.68
C GLN A 202 5.06 28.09 31.57
N GLU A 203 4.16 27.19 31.96
CA GLU A 203 3.04 27.47 32.88
C GLU A 203 3.53 27.89 34.27
N GLU A 204 4.56 27.21 34.80
CA GLU A 204 5.14 27.55 36.10
C GLU A 204 5.86 28.91 36.06
N LEU A 205 6.61 29.22 34.99
CA LEU A 205 7.23 30.53 34.83
C LEU A 205 6.21 31.66 34.69
N GLU A 206 5.13 31.41 33.94
CA GLU A 206 4.02 32.37 33.82
C GLU A 206 3.38 32.64 35.18
N ARG A 207 3.16 31.60 35.98
CA ARG A 207 2.62 31.72 37.35
C ARG A 207 3.56 32.53 38.25
N GLN A 208 4.84 32.19 38.30
CA GLN A 208 5.83 32.92 39.10
C GLN A 208 5.94 34.40 38.66
N THR A 209 5.81 34.67 37.37
CA THR A 209 5.86 36.03 36.82
C THR A 209 4.60 36.83 37.19
N LYS A 210 3.43 36.19 37.21
CA LYS A 210 2.18 36.83 37.70
C LYS A 210 2.22 37.12 39.20
N ASP A 211 2.75 36.20 39.99
CA ASP A 211 2.95 36.40 41.44
C ASP A 211 3.92 37.58 41.68
N LEU A 212 5.01 37.65 40.91
CA LEU A 212 5.95 38.79 40.94
C LEU A 212 5.28 40.11 40.56
N SER A 213 4.41 40.13 39.56
CA SER A 213 3.64 41.34 39.19
C SER A 213 2.77 41.82 40.36
N GLN A 214 2.09 40.90 41.04
CA GLN A 214 1.29 41.24 42.22
C GLN A 214 2.15 41.79 43.36
N GLU A 215 3.28 41.16 43.67
CA GLU A 215 4.23 41.67 44.68
C GLU A 215 4.74 43.06 44.31
N LYS A 216 5.11 43.28 43.05
CA LYS A 216 5.57 44.58 42.57
C LYS A 216 4.53 45.68 42.74
N SER A 217 3.25 45.37 42.57
CA SER A 217 2.15 46.33 42.79
C SER A 217 1.98 46.73 44.27
N GLN A 218 2.52 45.95 45.20
CA GLN A 218 2.43 46.15 46.65
C GLN A 218 3.72 46.75 47.26
N CYS A 219 4.84 46.71 46.56
CA CYS A 219 6.13 47.27 47.00
C CYS A 219 6.16 48.80 46.93
N SER A 220 6.88 49.42 47.88
CA SER A 220 7.08 50.89 47.91
C SER A 220 8.18 51.34 46.95
N ASN A 221 9.15 50.47 46.62
CA ASN A 221 10.23 50.76 45.69
C ASN A 221 10.28 49.69 44.58
N PRO A 222 10.19 50.07 43.29
CA PRO A 222 10.19 49.11 42.18
C PRO A 222 11.43 48.22 42.09
N ASP A 223 12.58 48.71 42.57
CA ASP A 223 13.87 48.00 42.56
C ASP A 223 13.89 46.77 43.47
N ASP A 224 12.97 46.67 44.44
CA ASP A 224 12.89 45.55 45.39
C ASP A 224 12.61 44.21 44.68
N THR A 225 12.04 44.27 43.47
CA THR A 225 11.65 43.10 42.66
C THR A 225 12.64 42.76 41.54
N GLN A 226 13.60 43.64 41.26
CA GLN A 226 14.53 43.54 40.11
C GLN A 226 15.30 42.21 40.11
N GLY A 227 15.91 41.83 41.23
CA GLY A 227 16.69 40.60 41.32
C GLY A 227 15.87 39.31 41.23
N GLN A 228 14.55 39.37 41.48
CA GLN A 228 13.65 38.24 41.21
C GLN A 228 13.27 38.17 39.73
N ALA A 229 12.99 39.33 39.12
CA ALA A 229 12.68 39.44 37.71
C ALA A 229 13.84 38.90 36.85
N GLU A 230 15.08 39.29 37.14
CA GLU A 230 16.28 38.81 36.44
C GLU A 230 16.41 37.27 36.50
N LYS A 231 16.21 36.67 37.68
CA LYS A 231 16.23 35.20 37.83
C LYS A 231 15.15 34.50 37.02
N LEU A 232 13.95 35.09 36.94
CA LEU A 232 12.89 34.55 36.08
C LEU A 232 13.27 34.70 34.59
N GLY A 233 13.90 35.81 34.21
CA GLY A 233 14.41 36.05 32.86
C GLY A 233 15.48 35.05 32.43
N GLU A 234 16.40 34.69 33.32
CA GLU A 234 17.41 33.64 33.11
C GLU A 234 16.75 32.28 32.85
N LYS A 235 15.79 31.87 33.70
CA LYS A 235 15.03 30.63 33.51
C LYS A 235 14.23 30.64 32.20
N GLN A 236 13.64 31.79 31.85
CA GLN A 236 12.90 31.97 30.60
C GLN A 236 13.80 31.82 29.38
N SER A 237 15.04 32.32 29.45
CA SER A 237 16.06 32.17 28.41
C SER A 237 16.55 30.73 28.28
N GLU A 238 16.73 30.02 29.41
CA GLU A 238 17.05 28.59 29.40
C GLU A 238 15.93 27.78 28.75
N LEU A 239 14.67 28.08 29.09
CA LEU A 239 13.50 27.42 28.49
C LEU A 239 13.44 27.68 26.98
N LYS A 240 13.70 28.92 26.54
CA LYS A 240 13.82 29.28 25.12
C LYS A 240 14.84 28.41 24.39
N SER A 241 16.02 28.24 24.96
CA SER A 241 17.07 27.41 24.33
C SER A 241 16.61 25.97 24.11
N LYS A 242 15.85 25.40 25.06
CA LYS A 242 15.29 24.04 24.93
C LYS A 242 14.16 23.97 23.90
N THR A 243 13.33 25.02 23.81
CA THR A 243 12.30 25.15 22.77
C THR A 243 12.91 25.21 21.37
N ASP A 244 13.97 26.00 21.19
CA ASP A 244 14.70 26.11 19.93
C ASP A 244 15.35 24.78 19.54
N GLU A 245 16.01 24.11 20.49
CA GLU A 245 16.63 22.80 20.26
C GLU A 245 15.60 21.77 19.77
N LEU A 246 14.42 21.71 20.40
CA LEU A 246 13.36 20.81 19.97
C LEU A 246 12.75 21.21 18.62
N SER A 247 12.65 22.51 18.32
CA SER A 247 12.21 22.99 17.00
C SER A 247 13.15 22.50 15.90
N GLU A 248 14.47 22.62 16.09
CA GLU A 248 15.45 22.14 15.12
C GLU A 248 15.51 20.61 15.04
N GLU A 249 15.35 19.91 16.16
CA GLU A 249 15.24 18.44 16.19
C GLU A 249 14.05 17.98 15.32
N LEU A 250 12.88 18.62 15.46
CA LEU A 250 11.68 18.30 14.66
C LEU A 250 11.87 18.56 13.16
N LYS A 251 12.60 19.62 12.76
CA LYS A 251 12.91 19.88 11.34
C LYS A 251 13.90 18.87 10.76
N SER A 252 14.95 18.54 11.52
CA SER A 252 16.00 17.63 11.04
C SER A 252 15.50 16.19 10.81
N GLN A 253 14.45 15.79 11.51
CA GLN A 253 13.86 14.45 11.42
C GLN A 253 13.12 14.21 10.09
N GLU A 254 12.72 15.26 9.39
CA GLU A 254 12.02 15.21 8.10
C GLU A 254 12.92 14.70 6.95
N VAL A 255 14.20 15.05 6.97
CA VAL A 255 15.14 14.78 5.85
C VAL A 255 15.48 13.28 5.72
N SER A 256 15.20 12.46 6.74
CA SER A 256 15.53 11.03 6.74
C SER A 256 14.41 10.10 6.25
N SER A 257 13.17 10.58 6.13
CA SER A 257 12.04 9.76 5.67
C SER A 257 11.96 9.74 4.15
N SER A 258 12.37 8.62 3.53
CA SER A 258 12.41 8.44 2.07
C SER A 258 11.03 8.19 1.41
N ALA A 259 9.93 8.73 1.95
CA ALA A 259 8.59 8.53 1.41
C ALA A 259 8.03 9.87 0.90
N LYS A 260 7.99 10.02 -0.42
CA LYS A 260 7.29 11.11 -1.13
C LYS A 260 5.77 10.95 -0.99
N ASP A 261 5.23 11.13 0.21
CA ASP A 261 3.79 11.31 0.43
C ASP A 261 3.56 12.71 0.99
N SER A 262 3.15 13.61 0.10
CA SER A 262 3.05 15.06 0.23
C SER A 262 2.04 15.60 1.26
N VAL A 263 1.76 14.85 2.32
CA VAL A 263 0.84 15.23 3.42
C VAL A 263 1.47 14.96 4.79
N LYS A 264 2.27 13.90 4.93
CA LYS A 264 2.99 13.55 6.18
C LYS A 264 4.07 14.58 6.50
N ASP A 265 4.64 15.17 5.44
CA ASP A 265 5.68 16.21 5.42
C ASP A 265 5.23 17.55 6.04
N SER A 266 3.96 17.73 6.43
CA SER A 266 3.46 19.02 6.94
C SER A 266 3.31 19.14 8.46
N ILE A 267 3.19 18.04 9.22
CA ILE A 267 2.81 18.12 10.65
C ILE A 267 4.00 18.40 11.55
N GLN A 268 5.13 17.71 11.36
CA GLN A 268 6.35 17.95 12.15
C GLN A 268 6.94 19.33 11.86
N GLU A 269 6.98 19.73 10.58
CA GLU A 269 7.41 21.08 10.18
C GLU A 269 6.48 22.15 10.79
N SER A 270 5.16 21.94 10.73
CA SER A 270 4.19 22.86 11.34
C SER A 270 4.30 22.93 12.86
N ALA A 271 4.62 21.82 13.54
CA ALA A 271 4.90 21.82 14.98
C ALA A 271 6.21 22.54 15.29
N ALA A 272 7.26 22.34 14.48
CA ALA A 272 8.53 23.03 14.63
C ALA A 272 8.38 24.55 14.46
N GLU A 273 7.56 25.00 13.51
CA GLU A 273 7.27 26.42 13.30
C GLU A 273 6.50 27.03 14.47
N ASP A 274 5.54 26.32 15.07
CA ASP A 274 4.90 26.77 16.31
C ASP A 274 5.93 26.93 17.44
N LEU A 275 6.87 25.99 17.59
CA LEU A 275 7.93 26.12 18.60
C LEU A 275 8.88 27.28 18.34
N LYS A 276 9.18 27.57 17.08
CA LYS A 276 9.97 28.75 16.71
C LYS A 276 9.25 30.05 17.09
N GLN A 277 7.93 30.10 16.89
CA GLN A 277 7.10 31.22 17.34
C GLN A 277 7.03 31.31 18.87
N SER A 278 6.92 30.17 19.56
CA SER A 278 7.03 30.11 21.03
C SER A 278 8.35 30.71 21.50
N ALA A 279 9.47 30.28 20.93
CA ALA A 279 10.80 30.79 21.30
C ALA A 279 10.95 32.30 21.10
N ALA A 280 10.30 32.89 20.09
CA ALA A 280 10.26 34.33 19.90
C ALA A 280 9.47 35.05 21.01
N SER A 281 8.31 34.52 21.41
CA SER A 281 7.56 35.04 22.55
C SER A 281 8.32 34.83 23.88
N GLN A 282 9.04 33.72 24.04
CA GLN A 282 9.90 33.47 25.21
C GLN A 282 11.07 34.46 25.30
N MET A 283 11.66 34.84 24.17
CA MET A 283 12.67 35.91 24.12
C MET A 283 12.09 37.24 24.58
N THR A 284 10.90 37.58 24.07
CA THR A 284 10.20 38.82 24.44
C THR A 284 9.88 38.86 25.94
N ALA A 285 9.51 37.71 26.53
CA ALA A 285 9.29 37.58 27.96
C ALA A 285 10.58 37.79 28.78
N ALA A 286 11.69 37.19 28.34
CA ALA A 286 12.99 37.37 28.99
C ALA A 286 13.46 38.83 28.96
N ASP A 287 13.37 39.49 27.81
CA ASP A 287 13.72 40.92 27.64
C ASP A 287 12.84 41.83 28.51
N SER A 288 11.56 41.47 28.69
CA SER A 288 10.63 42.20 29.56
C SER A 288 10.98 42.00 31.03
N LEU A 289 11.38 40.79 31.43
CA LEU A 289 11.83 40.49 32.81
C LEU A 289 13.13 41.20 33.16
N GLU A 290 14.07 41.34 32.22
CA GLU A 290 15.30 42.12 32.42
C GLU A 290 15.00 43.60 32.70
N LYS A 291 13.99 44.15 32.00
CA LYS A 291 13.47 45.51 32.23
C LYS A 291 12.54 45.60 33.46
N ASN A 292 12.33 44.49 34.16
CA ASN A 292 11.41 44.38 35.29
C ASN A 292 9.99 44.81 34.90
N GLU A 293 9.49 44.27 33.79
CA GLU A 293 8.13 44.47 33.28
C GLU A 293 7.33 43.15 33.34
N PRO A 294 6.95 42.68 34.54
CA PRO A 294 6.38 41.33 34.71
C PRO A 294 5.02 41.15 34.02
N ASP A 295 4.21 42.20 33.83
CA ASP A 295 2.94 42.11 33.10
C ASP A 295 3.13 41.86 31.59
N SER A 296 4.09 42.56 30.98
CA SER A 296 4.47 42.34 29.58
C SER A 296 5.08 40.96 29.41
N ALA A 297 5.92 40.55 30.36
CA ALA A 297 6.50 39.22 30.38
C ALA A 297 5.43 38.12 30.45
N ALA A 298 4.48 38.24 31.38
CA ALA A 298 3.38 37.28 31.53
C ALA A 298 2.53 37.15 30.25
N SER A 299 2.28 38.26 29.56
CA SER A 299 1.55 38.26 28.28
C SER A 299 2.31 37.49 27.20
N ALA A 300 3.62 37.72 27.05
CA ALA A 300 4.45 36.99 26.09
C ALA A 300 4.62 35.50 26.48
N GLN A 301 4.68 35.17 27.77
CA GLN A 301 4.70 33.79 28.25
C GLN A 301 3.41 33.05 27.90
N GLN A 302 2.26 33.71 27.99
CA GLN A 302 0.98 33.15 27.59
C GLN A 302 0.92 32.88 26.07
N GLU A 303 1.42 33.79 25.24
CA GLU A 303 1.53 33.58 23.80
C GLU A 303 2.43 32.37 23.47
N SER A 304 3.58 32.26 24.14
CA SER A 304 4.47 31.11 24.04
C SER A 304 3.74 29.80 24.39
N LEU A 305 2.99 29.80 25.50
CA LEU A 305 2.27 28.64 25.98
C LEU A 305 1.24 28.13 24.96
N GLU A 306 0.49 29.04 24.32
CA GLU A 306 -0.47 28.65 23.28
C GLU A 306 0.20 28.01 22.07
N LYS A 307 1.40 28.47 21.69
CA LYS A 307 2.19 27.85 20.62
C LYS A 307 2.73 26.47 21.00
N ILE A 308 3.22 26.29 22.22
CA ILE A 308 3.66 24.96 22.72
C ILE A 308 2.47 23.98 22.73
N LYS A 309 1.29 24.42 23.18
CA LYS A 309 0.06 23.59 23.16
C LYS A 309 -0.35 23.21 21.73
N ALA A 310 -0.26 24.14 20.78
CA ALA A 310 -0.55 23.88 19.37
C ALA A 310 0.39 22.83 18.77
N ALA A 311 1.70 22.94 19.05
CA ALA A 311 2.68 21.93 18.64
C ALA A 311 2.40 20.55 19.25
N LEU A 312 2.04 20.51 20.54
CA LEU A 312 1.71 19.28 21.26
C LEU A 312 0.48 18.59 20.66
N ASP A 313 -0.62 19.33 20.45
CA ASP A 313 -1.86 18.81 19.86
C ASP A 313 -1.63 18.23 18.46
N LYS A 314 -0.79 18.87 17.65
CA LYS A 314 -0.41 18.37 16.32
C LYS A 314 0.28 17.00 16.39
N LEU A 315 1.28 16.85 17.26
CA LEU A 315 2.02 15.59 17.40
C LEU A 315 1.19 14.48 18.06
N GLU A 316 0.34 14.82 19.02
CA GLU A 316 -0.59 13.86 19.65
C GLU A 316 -1.63 13.35 18.66
N LYS A 317 -2.23 14.23 17.84
CA LYS A 317 -3.14 13.81 16.76
C LYS A 317 -2.48 12.92 15.73
N GLU A 318 -1.23 13.21 15.37
CA GLU A 318 -0.47 12.36 14.45
C GLU A 318 -0.19 10.99 15.07
N LYS A 319 0.18 10.93 16.36
CA LYS A 319 0.33 9.67 17.10
C LYS A 319 -0.96 8.84 17.09
N GLU A 320 -2.11 9.45 17.37
CA GLU A 320 -3.41 8.77 17.34
C GLU A 320 -3.78 8.24 15.96
N ARG A 321 -3.51 9.00 14.89
CA ARG A 321 -3.74 8.57 13.51
C ARG A 321 -2.93 7.32 13.19
N GLN A 322 -1.64 7.33 13.51
CA GLN A 322 -0.77 6.19 13.23
C GLN A 322 -1.14 4.93 14.01
N GLN A 323 -1.60 5.07 15.27
CA GLN A 323 -2.10 3.94 16.05
C GLN A 323 -3.34 3.31 15.40
N LYS A 324 -4.28 4.13 14.90
CA LYS A 324 -5.47 3.64 14.17
C LYS A 324 -5.10 2.93 12.88
N ASP A 325 -4.10 3.42 12.15
CA ASP A 325 -3.65 2.78 10.91
C ASP A 325 -3.03 1.40 11.18
N GLN A 326 -2.19 1.27 12.21
CA GLN A 326 -1.62 -0.01 12.63
C GLN A 326 -2.69 -1.01 13.13
N GLU A 327 -3.69 -0.55 13.87
CA GLU A 327 -4.82 -1.39 14.29
C GLU A 327 -5.68 -1.85 13.09
N SER A 328 -5.83 -0.99 12.07
CA SER A 328 -6.60 -1.33 10.87
C SER A 328 -5.90 -2.37 9.99
N GLN A 329 -4.56 -2.34 9.94
CA GLN A 329 -3.74 -3.35 9.26
C GLN A 329 -3.80 -4.70 9.99
N SER A 330 -3.57 -4.72 11.31
CA SER A 330 -3.64 -5.96 12.10
C SER A 330 -5.02 -6.66 12.10
N LYS A 331 -6.12 -5.89 12.04
CA LYS A 331 -7.48 -6.45 11.89
C LYS A 331 -7.75 -7.03 10.49
N LYS A 332 -7.14 -6.48 9.44
CA LYS A 332 -7.19 -7.07 8.09
C LYS A 332 -6.41 -8.39 8.03
N ASP A 333 -5.32 -8.51 8.77
CA ASP A 333 -4.54 -9.76 8.84
C ASP A 333 -5.32 -10.87 9.56
N GLN A 334 -5.94 -10.56 10.69
CA GLN A 334 -6.73 -11.53 11.46
C GLN A 334 -8.02 -11.99 10.74
N SER A 335 -8.68 -11.12 9.99
CA SER A 335 -9.90 -11.49 9.25
C SER A 335 -9.61 -12.37 8.03
N LYS A 336 -8.46 -12.19 7.37
CA LYS A 336 -8.02 -13.04 6.24
C LYS A 336 -7.51 -14.41 6.69
N GLU A 337 -6.88 -14.50 7.87
CA GLU A 337 -6.47 -15.80 8.43
C GLU A 337 -7.70 -16.68 8.77
N ASN A 338 -8.80 -16.07 9.22
CA ASN A 338 -10.06 -16.79 9.47
C ASN A 338 -10.78 -17.22 8.19
N GLN A 339 -10.76 -16.41 7.12
CA GLN A 339 -11.32 -16.82 5.82
C GLN A 339 -10.53 -17.97 5.16
N SER A 340 -9.20 -17.99 5.31
CA SER A 340 -8.37 -19.10 4.79
C SER A 340 -8.58 -20.45 5.50
N LYS A 341 -9.20 -20.44 6.69
CA LYS A 341 -9.56 -21.65 7.45
C LYS A 341 -10.97 -22.16 7.11
N GLU A 342 -11.83 -21.35 6.51
CA GLU A 342 -13.21 -21.73 6.13
C GLU A 342 -13.30 -22.35 4.73
N ASP A 343 -12.35 -22.07 3.82
CA ASP A 343 -12.32 -22.59 2.43
C ASP A 343 -11.60 -23.94 2.26
N GLN A 344 -11.21 -24.62 3.35
CA GLN A 344 -10.74 -26.01 3.23
C GLN A 344 -11.92 -26.96 2.95
N PRO A 345 -11.94 -27.69 1.81
CA PRO A 345 -12.98 -28.68 1.57
C PRO A 345 -12.88 -29.76 2.64
N LYS A 346 -13.97 -29.94 3.39
CA LYS A 346 -14.11 -31.04 4.35
C LYS A 346 -13.97 -32.36 3.59
N GLU A 347 -12.82 -33.00 3.68
CA GLU A 347 -12.65 -34.38 3.22
C GLU A 347 -13.64 -35.26 4.00
N GLY A 348 -14.70 -35.67 3.30
CA GLY A 348 -15.66 -36.63 3.78
C GLY A 348 -14.97 -37.96 4.02
N LYS A 349 -14.76 -38.32 5.28
CA LYS A 349 -14.45 -39.70 5.65
C LYS A 349 -15.67 -40.55 5.35
N GLY A 350 -15.62 -41.24 4.22
CA GLY A 350 -16.55 -42.31 3.88
C GLY A 350 -16.50 -43.39 4.97
N GLU A 351 -17.66 -43.64 5.56
CA GLU A 351 -17.93 -44.78 6.42
C GLU A 351 -17.72 -46.07 5.62
N LYS A 352 -16.85 -46.94 6.14
CA LYS A 352 -16.78 -48.33 5.72
C LYS A 352 -17.93 -49.07 6.41
N GLU A 353 -19.02 -49.25 5.70
CA GLU A 353 -19.91 -50.39 5.92
C GLU A 353 -19.70 -51.35 4.74
N GLU A 354 -19.20 -52.55 5.01
CA GLU A 354 -19.77 -53.74 4.37
C GLU A 354 -19.37 -55.01 5.13
N GLN A 355 -20.34 -55.91 5.11
CA GLN A 355 -20.48 -57.20 5.78
C GLN A 355 -19.63 -58.31 5.15
#